data_AF-A0AA41U4Q6-F1
#
_entry.id   AF-A0AA41U4Q6-F1
#
_cell.length_a   1.000
_cell.length_b   1.000
_cell.length_c   1.000
_cell.angle_alpha   90.00
_cell.angle_beta   90.00
_cell.angle_gamma   90.00
#
_symmetry.space_group_name_H-M   'P 1'
#
loop_
_entity.id
_entity.type
_entity.pdbx_description
1 polymer ?
#
loop_
_entity_poly.entity_id
_entity_poly.type
_entity_poly.pdbx_seq_one_letter_code
_entity_poly.pdbx_strand_id
1 'polypeptide(L)'
;MLSISTAYRRALMPPRAVLAKVYAAGLAVNLPILAVLLTPLTRSRVGSEVTMGIGVAVLLVLVVTAVVFAPEVSARVAPAAGQWQFGSARSRTRALMRQDRRAYWLRLAEFIALYVAAQGVGGAIAWMWPHIWRNPEFEHNPAAEPWEFDYPNFAIQAIGIYAVVCLALTWYACRLRQLALAQRTAADEQVLNPA
;
A
#
# COMPACT_ATOMS: atom_id res chain seq x y z
N MET A 1 -19.17 -16.99 -24.29
CA MET A 1 -18.20 -16.80 -23.18
C MET A 1 -17.38 -15.49 -23.28
N LEU A 2 -17.89 -14.42 -23.93
CA LEU A 2 -17.12 -13.21 -24.28
C LEU A 2 -17.66 -11.88 -23.71
N SER A 3 -18.70 -11.89 -22.87
CA SER A 3 -19.37 -10.65 -22.42
C SER A 3 -18.73 -9.95 -21.20
N ILE A 4 -18.01 -10.68 -20.34
CA ILE A 4 -17.42 -10.11 -19.11
C ILE A 4 -16.23 -9.16 -19.42
N SER A 5 -15.54 -9.37 -20.54
CA SER A 5 -14.34 -8.63 -20.94
C SER A 5 -14.58 -7.14 -21.21
N THR A 6 -15.78 -6.76 -21.65
CA THR A 6 -16.07 -5.40 -22.14
C THR A 6 -16.58 -4.49 -21.02
N ALA A 7 -17.40 -5.01 -20.09
CA ALA A 7 -17.82 -4.30 -18.89
C ALA A 7 -16.64 -4.08 -17.91
N TYR A 8 -15.77 -5.07 -17.78
CA TYR A 8 -14.53 -4.99 -16.99
C TYR A 8 -13.56 -3.92 -17.50
N ARG A 9 -13.54 -3.70 -18.83
CA ARG A 9 -12.71 -2.68 -19.48
C ARG A 9 -13.23 -1.25 -19.31
N ARG A 10 -14.55 -1.05 -19.11
CA ARG A 10 -15.10 0.31 -18.97
C ARG A 10 -14.93 0.93 -17.58
N ALA A 11 -14.65 0.13 -16.55
CA ALA A 11 -14.30 0.63 -15.22
C ALA A 11 -12.77 0.70 -15.02
N LEU A 12 -12.07 1.42 -15.90
CA LEU A 12 -10.60 1.47 -15.90
C LEU A 12 -10.02 2.17 -14.65
N MET A 13 -10.78 3.09 -14.04
CA MET A 13 -10.34 3.82 -12.85
C MET A 13 -11.48 4.02 -11.84
N PRO A 14 -11.22 3.84 -10.54
CA PRO A 14 -12.18 4.21 -9.51
C PRO A 14 -12.44 5.73 -9.54
N PRO A 15 -13.67 6.18 -9.18
CA PRO A 15 -13.99 7.61 -9.17
C PRO A 15 -12.99 8.40 -8.34
N ARG A 16 -12.49 9.54 -8.86
CA ARG A 16 -11.46 10.36 -8.19
C ARG A 16 -11.83 10.71 -6.76
N ALA A 17 -13.11 11.01 -6.51
CA ALA A 17 -13.61 11.30 -5.16
C ALA A 17 -13.52 10.09 -4.20
N VAL A 18 -13.71 8.87 -4.70
CA VAL A 18 -13.55 7.64 -3.92
C VAL A 18 -12.08 7.41 -3.62
N LEU A 19 -11.20 7.54 -4.63
CA LEU A 19 -9.75 7.44 -4.45
C LEU A 19 -9.24 8.42 -3.38
N ALA A 20 -9.61 9.70 -3.48
CA ALA A 20 -9.16 10.71 -2.54
C ALA A 20 -9.60 10.42 -1.10
N LYS A 21 -10.86 10.00 -0.90
CA LYS A 21 -11.38 9.63 0.43
C LYS A 21 -10.66 8.41 1.02
N VAL A 22 -10.47 7.36 0.20
CA VAL A 22 -9.77 6.14 0.64
C VAL A 22 -8.29 6.41 0.89
N TYR A 23 -7.66 7.27 0.09
CA TYR A 23 -6.28 7.69 0.28
C TYR A 23 -6.10 8.48 1.58
N ALA A 24 -6.95 9.48 1.83
CA ALA A 24 -6.92 10.25 3.07
C ALA A 24 -7.13 9.35 4.30
N ALA A 25 -8.08 8.41 4.23
CA ALA A 25 -8.29 7.42 5.29
C ALA A 25 -7.08 6.49 5.46
N GLY A 26 -6.46 6.06 4.36
CA GLY A 26 -5.25 5.26 4.34
C GLY A 26 -4.08 5.97 5.02
N LEU A 27 -3.91 7.27 4.76
CA LEU A 27 -2.88 8.10 5.41
C LEU A 27 -3.08 8.24 6.93
N ALA A 28 -4.31 8.15 7.43
CA ALA A 28 -4.57 8.20 8.87
C ALA A 28 -4.40 6.82 9.52
N VAL A 29 -4.96 5.77 8.90
CA VAL A 29 -4.95 4.41 9.44
C VAL A 29 -3.55 3.79 9.43
N ASN A 30 -2.73 4.14 8.44
CA ASN A 30 -1.38 3.57 8.28
C ASN A 30 -0.28 4.39 8.95
N LEU A 31 -0.61 5.35 9.83
CA LEU A 31 0.40 6.09 10.61
C LEU A 31 1.42 5.19 11.35
N PRO A 32 1.07 3.99 11.85
CA PRO A 32 2.08 3.08 12.42
C PRO A 32 3.18 2.66 11.43
N ILE A 33 2.87 2.55 10.13
CA ILE A 33 3.88 2.29 9.08
C ILE A 33 4.83 3.49 9.00
N LEU A 34 4.30 4.71 8.99
CA LEU A 34 5.13 5.92 8.98
C LEU A 34 6.01 6.01 10.23
N ALA A 35 5.45 5.71 11.42
CA ALA A 35 6.21 5.72 12.67
C ALA A 35 7.42 4.77 12.61
N VAL A 36 7.25 3.55 12.07
CA VAL A 36 8.36 2.61 11.88
C VAL A 36 9.34 3.11 10.82
N LEU A 37 8.87 3.67 9.69
CA LEU A 37 9.75 4.24 8.66
C LEU A 37 10.57 5.43 9.16
N LEU A 38 10.05 6.21 10.12
CA LEU A 38 10.77 7.32 10.76
C LEU A 38 11.76 6.85 11.84
N THR A 39 11.81 5.55 12.14
CA THR A 39 12.84 5.02 13.04
C THR A 39 14.09 4.63 12.24
N PRO A 40 15.28 5.13 12.61
CA PRO A 40 16.53 4.80 11.94
C PRO A 40 16.98 3.34 12.17
N LEU A 41 16.23 2.58 12.99
CA LEU A 41 16.46 1.16 13.30
C LEU A 41 16.51 0.27 12.06
N THR A 42 15.91 0.69 10.96
CA THR A 42 15.90 -0.05 9.68
C THR A 42 17.18 0.12 8.85
N ARG A 43 18.19 0.84 9.37
CA ARG A 43 19.46 1.11 8.66
C ARG A 43 20.66 0.49 9.38
N SER A 44 21.36 -0.40 8.68
CA SER A 44 22.55 -1.11 9.20
C SER A 44 23.74 -0.23 9.57
N ARG A 45 23.79 1.02 9.07
CA ARG A 45 24.87 1.97 9.38
C ARG A 45 24.67 2.77 10.66
N VAL A 46 23.45 2.77 11.21
CA VAL A 46 23.08 3.54 12.40
C VAL A 46 22.68 2.61 13.56
N GLY A 47 22.34 1.34 13.27
CA GLY A 47 21.99 0.33 14.28
C GLY A 47 22.61 -1.04 13.99
N SER A 48 22.34 -2.01 14.86
CA SER A 48 22.80 -3.40 14.66
C SER A 48 22.00 -4.10 13.56
N GLU A 49 22.60 -5.11 12.92
CA GLU A 49 21.91 -5.96 11.94
C GLU A 49 20.65 -6.62 12.53
N VAL A 50 20.69 -6.94 13.83
CA VAL A 50 19.55 -7.47 14.57
C VAL A 50 18.41 -6.45 14.64
N THR A 51 18.69 -5.19 14.98
CA THR A 51 17.66 -4.14 15.00
C THR A 51 17.07 -3.86 13.61
N MET A 52 17.89 -3.94 12.57
CA MET A 52 17.42 -3.83 11.18
C MET A 52 16.46 -4.97 10.83
N GLY A 53 16.82 -6.22 11.17
CA GLY A 53 15.96 -7.38 10.95
C GLY A 53 14.61 -7.26 11.65
N ILE A 54 14.61 -6.82 12.91
CA ILE A 54 13.37 -6.58 13.68
C ILE A 54 12.53 -5.48 13.02
N GLY A 55 13.13 -4.35 12.65
CA GLY A 55 12.42 -3.24 12.00
C GLY A 55 11.76 -3.66 10.67
N VAL A 56 12.47 -4.44 9.85
CA VAL A 56 11.94 -4.99 8.60
C VAL A 56 10.79 -5.96 8.87
N ALA A 57 10.92 -6.85 9.85
CA ALA A 57 9.87 -7.79 10.21
C ALA A 57 8.59 -7.07 10.69
N VAL A 58 8.73 -6.07 11.55
CA VAL A 58 7.61 -5.23 12.02
C VAL A 58 6.96 -4.50 10.85
N LEU A 59 7.76 -3.89 9.97
CA LEU A 59 7.24 -3.22 8.77
C LEU A 59 6.46 -4.18 7.87
N LEU A 60 6.96 -5.40 7.65
CA LEU A 60 6.28 -6.42 6.86
C LEU A 60 4.93 -6.82 7.49
N VAL A 61 4.90 -7.04 8.80
CA VAL A 61 3.66 -7.36 9.53
C VAL A 61 2.65 -6.24 9.39
N LEU A 62 3.08 -4.98 9.52
CA LEU A 62 2.21 -3.81 9.36
C LEU A 62 1.67 -3.70 7.93
N VAL A 63 2.50 -3.90 6.91
CA VAL A 63 2.09 -3.85 5.51
C VAL A 63 1.11 -4.98 5.19
N VAL A 64 1.37 -6.21 5.63
CA VAL A 64 0.44 -7.34 5.46
C VAL A 64 -0.88 -7.05 6.14
N THR A 65 -0.85 -6.54 7.37
CA THR A 65 -2.04 -6.12 8.11
C THR A 65 -2.81 -5.04 7.33
N ALA A 66 -2.12 -4.02 6.83
CA ALA A 66 -2.72 -2.97 6.02
C ALA A 66 -3.40 -3.52 4.75
N VAL A 67 -2.76 -4.45 4.02
CA VAL A 67 -3.37 -5.13 2.86
C VAL A 67 -4.65 -5.88 3.24
N VAL A 68 -4.64 -6.58 4.37
CA VAL A 68 -5.78 -7.36 4.87
C VAL A 68 -6.95 -6.45 5.27
N PHE A 69 -6.68 -5.29 5.86
CA PHE A 69 -7.70 -4.35 6.32
C PHE A 69 -8.08 -3.28 5.29
N ALA A 70 -7.32 -3.12 4.21
CA ALA A 70 -7.59 -2.14 3.16
C ALA A 70 -9.04 -2.18 2.62
N PRO A 71 -9.67 -3.36 2.40
CA PRO A 71 -11.07 -3.44 1.99
C PRO A 71 -12.04 -2.82 3.00
N GLU A 72 -11.81 -3.01 4.30
CA GLU A 72 -12.66 -2.43 5.35
C GLU A 72 -12.50 -0.91 5.44
N VAL A 73 -11.26 -0.41 5.36
CA VAL A 73 -10.99 1.03 5.33
C VAL A 73 -11.73 1.66 4.14
N SER A 74 -11.63 1.05 2.96
CA SER A 74 -12.36 1.50 1.77
C SER A 74 -13.88 1.46 1.95
N ALA A 75 -14.42 0.39 2.54
CA ALA A 75 -15.86 0.24 2.74
C ALA A 75 -16.42 1.21 3.79
N ARG A 76 -15.62 1.63 4.77
CA ARG A 76 -16.01 2.61 5.77
C ARG A 76 -16.16 4.02 5.18
N VAL A 77 -15.25 4.43 4.29
CA VAL A 77 -15.24 5.81 3.75
C VAL A 77 -15.89 5.96 2.38
N ALA A 78 -16.06 4.85 1.65
CA ALA A 78 -16.71 4.81 0.35
C ALA A 78 -17.65 3.59 0.24
N PRO A 79 -18.69 3.51 1.09
CA PRO A 79 -19.64 2.41 1.04
C PRO A 79 -20.37 2.36 -0.31
N ALA A 80 -20.85 1.18 -0.67
CA ALA A 80 -21.82 0.97 -1.75
C ALA A 80 -22.96 0.12 -1.18
N ALA A 81 -24.17 0.67 -1.17
CA ALA A 81 -25.33 0.08 -0.50
C ALA A 81 -25.52 -1.39 -0.87
N GLY A 82 -25.62 -2.26 0.14
CA GLY A 82 -25.83 -3.69 0.00
C GLY A 82 -24.68 -4.49 -0.61
N GLN A 83 -23.60 -3.85 -1.09
CA GLN A 83 -22.54 -4.53 -1.87
C GLN A 83 -21.10 -4.31 -1.39
N TRP A 84 -20.83 -3.20 -0.72
CA TRP A 84 -19.50 -2.90 -0.18
C TRP A 84 -19.68 -2.09 1.10
N GLN A 85 -19.75 -2.78 2.25
CA GLN A 85 -20.05 -2.18 3.55
C GLN A 85 -19.05 -2.67 4.60
N PHE A 86 -18.75 -1.81 5.56
CA PHE A 86 -17.91 -2.15 6.70
C PHE A 86 -18.46 -3.39 7.43
N GLY A 87 -17.58 -4.31 7.82
CA GLY A 87 -17.91 -5.62 8.40
C GLY A 87 -18.18 -6.73 7.39
N SER A 88 -18.50 -6.39 6.14
CA SER A 88 -18.74 -7.36 5.05
C SER A 88 -17.71 -7.31 3.92
N ALA A 89 -16.88 -6.27 3.85
CA ALA A 89 -15.94 -6.08 2.75
C ALA A 89 -14.86 -7.16 2.73
N ARG A 90 -14.36 -7.60 3.89
CA ARG A 90 -13.41 -8.73 3.97
C ARG A 90 -14.01 -10.07 3.63
N SER A 91 -15.25 -10.37 4.05
CA SER A 91 -15.90 -11.63 3.66
C SER A 91 -16.13 -11.68 2.15
N ARG A 92 -16.53 -10.55 1.54
CA ARG A 92 -16.67 -10.41 0.08
C ARG A 92 -15.34 -10.53 -0.65
N THR A 93 -14.27 -9.94 -0.13
CA THR A 93 -12.92 -10.11 -0.70
C THR A 93 -12.47 -11.58 -0.63
N ARG A 94 -12.76 -12.28 0.48
CA ARG A 94 -12.49 -13.73 0.60
C ARG A 94 -13.34 -14.57 -0.34
N ALA A 95 -14.62 -14.21 -0.53
CA ALA A 95 -15.48 -14.88 -1.50
C ALA A 95 -14.95 -14.68 -2.93
N LEU A 96 -14.53 -13.45 -3.27
CA LEU A 96 -13.89 -13.12 -4.54
C LEU A 96 -12.63 -13.94 -4.77
N MET A 97 -11.76 -14.08 -3.76
CA MET A 97 -10.56 -14.91 -3.85
C MET A 97 -10.87 -16.38 -4.18
N ARG A 98 -12.02 -16.89 -3.72
CA ARG A 98 -12.46 -18.27 -4.01
C ARG A 98 -13.14 -18.41 -5.38
N GLN A 99 -13.93 -17.42 -5.79
CA GLN A 99 -14.72 -17.46 -7.03
C GLN A 99 -13.91 -17.05 -8.27
N ASP A 100 -13.05 -16.04 -8.15
CA ASP A 100 -12.21 -15.53 -9.23
C ASP A 100 -10.78 -15.27 -8.72
N ARG A 101 -10.09 -16.38 -8.42
CA ARG A 101 -8.72 -16.37 -7.87
C ARG A 101 -7.75 -15.62 -8.79
N ARG A 102 -7.93 -15.71 -10.11
CA ARG A 102 -7.07 -15.05 -11.09
C ARG A 102 -7.20 -13.54 -11.01
N ALA A 103 -8.43 -13.01 -10.98
CA ALA A 103 -8.64 -11.57 -10.85
C ALA A 103 -8.11 -11.04 -9.51
N TYR A 104 -8.29 -11.76 -8.41
CA TYR A 104 -7.70 -11.39 -7.12
C TYR A 104 -6.16 -11.32 -7.19
N TRP A 105 -5.49 -12.35 -7.71
CA TRP A 105 -4.02 -12.36 -7.83
C TRP A 105 -3.50 -11.25 -8.75
N LEU A 106 -4.21 -10.91 -9.81
CA LEU A 106 -3.83 -9.78 -10.66
C LEU A 106 -3.86 -8.46 -9.89
N ARG A 107 -4.87 -8.23 -9.03
CA ARG A 107 -4.94 -7.03 -8.21
C ARG A 107 -3.88 -7.00 -7.12
N LEU A 108 -3.56 -8.15 -6.54
CA LEU A 108 -2.46 -8.28 -5.58
C LEU A 108 -1.10 -8.06 -6.26
N ALA A 109 -0.92 -8.55 -7.49
CA ALA A 109 0.28 -8.31 -8.29
C ALA A 109 0.45 -6.82 -8.64
N GLU A 110 -0.64 -6.13 -8.99
CA GLU A 110 -0.63 -4.66 -9.16
C GLU A 110 -0.19 -3.95 -7.87
N PHE A 111 -0.70 -4.36 -6.71
CA PHE A 111 -0.25 -3.83 -5.42
C PHE A 111 1.25 -4.06 -5.20
N ILE A 112 1.73 -5.29 -5.41
CA ILE A 112 3.15 -5.63 -5.23
C ILE A 112 4.03 -4.78 -6.15
N ALA A 113 3.64 -4.62 -7.43
CA ALA A 113 4.37 -3.79 -8.37
C ALA A 113 4.45 -2.32 -7.90
N LEU A 114 3.33 -1.75 -7.41
CA LEU A 114 3.31 -0.40 -6.85
C LEU A 114 4.12 -0.28 -5.56
N TYR A 115 4.11 -1.31 -4.72
CA TYR A 115 4.92 -1.36 -3.50
C TYR A 115 6.42 -1.38 -3.81
N VAL A 116 6.84 -2.16 -4.82
CA VAL A 116 8.22 -2.15 -5.32
C VAL A 116 8.58 -0.78 -5.90
N ALA A 117 7.66 -0.15 -6.66
CA ALA A 117 7.87 1.21 -7.15
C ALA A 117 8.04 2.24 -6.00
N ALA A 118 7.35 2.06 -4.87
CA ALA A 118 7.54 2.89 -3.67
C ALA A 118 8.98 2.83 -3.13
N GLN A 119 9.63 1.65 -3.19
CA GLN A 119 11.04 1.50 -2.84
C GLN A 119 11.94 2.28 -3.81
N GLY A 120 11.59 2.28 -5.11
CA GLY A 120 12.26 3.09 -6.12
C GLY A 120 12.18 4.60 -5.82
N VAL A 121 11.01 5.10 -5.37
CA VAL A 121 10.86 6.49 -4.93
C VAL A 121 11.74 6.80 -3.72
N GLY A 122 11.79 5.89 -2.75
CA GLY A 122 12.72 6.00 -1.63
C GLY A 122 14.19 6.07 -2.07
N GLY A 123 14.59 5.24 -3.03
CA GLY A 123 15.93 5.27 -3.62
C GLY A 123 16.23 6.58 -4.34
N ALA A 124 15.30 7.08 -5.15
CA ALA A 124 15.44 8.35 -5.86
C ALA A 124 15.58 9.54 -4.89
N ILE A 125 14.76 9.60 -3.83
CA ILE A 125 14.86 10.65 -2.82
C ILE A 125 16.22 10.60 -2.12
N ALA A 126 16.68 9.42 -1.70
CA ALA A 126 17.99 9.31 -1.04
C ALA A 126 19.16 9.63 -1.96
N TRP A 127 19.00 9.45 -3.27
CA TRP A 127 20.02 9.85 -4.25
C TRP A 127 20.08 11.37 -4.41
N MET A 128 18.93 12.05 -4.41
CA MET A 128 18.85 13.52 -4.52
C MET A 128 19.18 14.24 -3.19
N TRP A 129 18.76 13.68 -2.07
CA TRP A 129 18.97 14.17 -0.71
C TRP A 129 19.58 13.07 0.16
N PRO A 130 20.91 12.90 0.11
CA PRO A 130 21.61 11.97 0.98
C PRO A 130 21.35 12.32 2.45
N HIS A 131 21.02 11.32 3.24
CA HIS A 131 20.81 11.46 4.68
C HIS A 131 21.93 10.83 5.51
N ILE A 132 22.88 10.16 4.85
CA ILE A 132 24.09 9.62 5.47
C ILE A 132 25.26 9.93 4.55
N TRP A 133 26.32 10.51 5.10
CA TRP A 133 27.60 10.67 4.42
C TRP A 133 28.75 10.44 5.39
N ARG A 134 29.95 10.28 4.85
CA ARG A 134 31.15 10.00 5.63
C ARG A 134 31.53 11.25 6.40
N ASN A 135 31.78 11.12 7.71
CA ASN A 135 32.27 12.21 8.52
C ASN A 135 33.75 12.48 8.16
N PRO A 136 34.11 13.68 7.65
CA PRO A 136 35.48 14.02 7.30
C PRO A 136 36.41 14.08 8.53
N GLU A 137 35.87 14.34 9.73
CA GLU A 137 36.64 14.37 10.97
C GLU A 137 37.13 13.00 11.40
N PHE A 138 36.43 11.93 11.01
CA PHE A 138 36.80 10.55 11.35
C PHE A 138 38.17 10.15 10.80
N GLU A 139 38.61 10.75 9.69
CA GLU A 139 39.93 10.48 9.10
C GLU A 139 41.08 11.02 9.96
N HIS A 140 40.81 12.02 10.79
CA HIS A 140 41.80 12.72 11.62
C HIS A 140 41.61 12.44 13.12
N ASN A 141 40.42 11.98 13.52
CA ASN A 141 40.07 11.61 14.88
C ASN A 141 39.28 10.30 14.90
N PRO A 142 39.93 9.15 15.19
CA PRO A 142 39.26 7.85 15.28
C PRO A 142 38.19 7.74 16.38
N ALA A 143 38.13 8.71 17.31
CA ALA A 143 37.09 8.77 18.33
C ALA A 143 35.81 9.49 17.85
N ALA A 144 35.81 10.12 16.68
CA ALA A 144 34.61 10.69 16.07
C ALA A 144 33.68 9.58 15.52
N GLU A 145 32.42 9.90 15.25
CA GLU A 145 31.53 8.97 14.57
C GLU A 145 31.88 8.86 13.07
N PRO A 146 31.91 7.65 12.47
CA PRO A 146 32.32 7.47 11.08
C PRO A 146 31.31 7.99 10.05
N TRP A 147 30.07 8.25 10.46
CA TRP A 147 28.98 8.67 9.59
C TRP A 147 28.24 9.86 10.20
N GLU A 148 27.95 10.86 9.39
CA GLU A 148 27.00 11.92 9.74
C GLU A 148 25.60 11.53 9.26
N PHE A 149 24.59 11.83 10.08
CA PHE A 149 23.20 11.48 9.82
C PHE A 149 22.30 12.72 9.81
N ASP A 150 21.64 12.98 8.68
CA ASP A 150 20.67 14.05 8.50
C ASP A 150 19.25 13.50 8.63
N TYR A 151 18.67 13.73 9.82
CA TYR A 151 17.31 13.29 10.12
C TYR A 151 16.25 13.94 9.21
N PRO A 152 16.28 15.24 8.90
CA PRO A 152 15.37 15.84 7.92
C PRO A 152 15.33 15.14 6.55
N ASN A 153 16.48 14.88 5.93
CA ASN A 153 16.55 14.19 4.63
C ASN A 153 16.04 12.75 4.73
N PHE A 154 16.37 12.07 5.84
CA PHE A 154 15.86 10.74 6.14
C PHE A 154 14.32 10.74 6.28
N ALA A 155 13.77 11.73 6.99
CA ALA A 155 12.33 11.85 7.18
C ALA A 155 11.59 12.12 5.86
N ILE A 156 12.15 12.94 4.97
CA ILE A 156 11.59 13.17 3.63
C ILE A 156 11.53 11.87 2.83
N GLN A 157 12.60 11.07 2.87
CA GLN A 157 12.61 9.74 2.25
C GLN A 157 11.51 8.84 2.81
N ALA A 158 11.41 8.73 4.13
CA ALA A 158 10.41 7.92 4.81
C ALA A 158 8.96 8.35 4.47
N ILE A 159 8.69 9.65 4.45
CA ILE A 159 7.39 10.23 4.08
C ILE A 159 7.06 9.93 2.62
N GLY A 160 8.04 10.03 1.72
CA GLY A 160 7.86 9.69 0.30
C GLY A 160 7.46 8.23 0.09
N ILE A 161 8.19 7.31 0.71
CA ILE A 161 7.86 5.87 0.69
C ILE A 161 6.45 5.65 1.26
N TYR A 162 6.16 6.25 2.42
CA TYR A 162 4.88 6.13 3.10
C TYR A 162 3.68 6.56 2.22
N ALA A 163 3.79 7.73 1.59
CA ALA A 163 2.75 8.26 0.71
C ALA A 163 2.45 7.30 -0.46
N VAL A 164 3.49 6.76 -1.09
CA VAL A 164 3.32 5.83 -2.22
C VAL A 164 2.78 4.47 -1.76
N VAL A 165 3.18 3.97 -0.59
CA VAL A 165 2.59 2.75 0.00
C VAL A 165 1.09 2.94 0.28
N CYS A 166 0.69 4.09 0.84
CA CYS A 166 -0.72 4.42 1.05
C CYS A 166 -1.49 4.52 -0.26
N LEU A 167 -0.86 5.04 -1.33
CA LEU A 167 -1.45 5.10 -2.66
C LEU A 167 -1.64 3.68 -3.24
N ALA A 168 -0.65 2.80 -3.08
CA ALA A 168 -0.73 1.41 -3.52
C ALA A 168 -1.85 0.64 -2.82
N LEU A 169 -1.98 0.79 -1.50
CA LEU A 169 -3.07 0.20 -0.70
C LEU A 169 -4.43 0.74 -1.11
N THR A 170 -4.52 2.05 -1.38
CA THR A 170 -5.74 2.70 -1.87
C THR A 170 -6.15 2.16 -3.22
N TRP A 171 -5.20 2.09 -4.16
CA TRP A 171 -5.41 1.52 -5.47
C TRP A 171 -5.94 0.09 -5.37
N TYR A 172 -5.26 -0.76 -4.61
CA TYR A 172 -5.65 -2.14 -4.34
C TYR A 172 -7.09 -2.26 -3.82
N ALA A 173 -7.43 -1.51 -2.75
CA ALA A 173 -8.75 -1.57 -2.16
C ALA A 173 -9.86 -1.09 -3.12
N CYS A 174 -9.61 -0.01 -3.85
CA CYS A 174 -10.56 0.50 -4.82
C CYS A 174 -10.76 -0.46 -6.01
N ARG A 175 -9.71 -1.13 -6.46
CA ARG A 175 -9.80 -2.13 -7.53
C ARG A 175 -10.56 -3.39 -7.09
N LEU A 176 -10.36 -3.84 -5.84
CA LEU A 176 -11.17 -4.91 -5.26
C LEU A 176 -12.65 -4.51 -5.13
N ARG A 177 -12.93 -3.28 -4.71
CA ARG A 177 -14.28 -2.72 -4.66
C ARG A 177 -14.95 -2.74 -6.03
N GLN A 178 -14.26 -2.28 -7.08
CA GLN A 178 -14.79 -2.30 -8.45
C GLN A 178 -15.10 -3.73 -8.92
N LEU A 179 -14.21 -4.66 -8.63
CA LEU A 179 -14.36 -6.06 -9.00
C LEU A 179 -15.58 -6.70 -8.33
N ALA A 180 -15.75 -6.48 -7.03
CA ALA A 180 -16.90 -6.97 -6.27
C ALA A 180 -18.23 -6.37 -6.77
N LEU A 181 -18.23 -5.09 -7.15
CA LEU A 181 -19.43 -4.44 -7.70
C LEU A 181 -19.77 -4.96 -9.11
N ALA A 182 -18.77 -5.16 -9.97
CA ALA A 182 -18.97 -5.66 -11.33
C ALA A 182 -19.53 -7.09 -11.37
N GLN A 183 -19.06 -7.97 -10.48
CA GLN A 183 -19.59 -9.34 -10.38
C GLN A 183 -21.06 -9.36 -9.99
N ARG A 184 -21.51 -8.39 -9.17
CA ARG A 184 -22.91 -8.29 -8.79
C ARG A 184 -23.79 -7.85 -9.95
N THR A 185 -23.39 -6.80 -10.67
CA THR A 185 -24.16 -6.31 -11.82
C THR A 185 -24.39 -7.42 -12.84
N ALA A 186 -23.35 -8.21 -13.14
CA ALA A 186 -23.48 -9.36 -14.03
C ALA A 186 -24.44 -10.44 -13.51
N ALA A 187 -24.45 -10.69 -12.20
CA ALA A 187 -25.39 -11.64 -11.59
C ALA A 187 -26.84 -11.15 -11.66
N ASP A 188 -27.09 -9.87 -11.38
CA ASP A 188 -28.44 -9.27 -11.44
C ASP A 188 -28.98 -9.27 -12.89
N GLU A 189 -28.13 -8.98 -13.90
CA GLU A 189 -28.50 -9.07 -15.33
C GLU A 189 -28.90 -10.49 -15.75
N GLN A 190 -28.20 -11.51 -15.24
CA GLN A 190 -28.49 -12.91 -15.54
C GLN A 190 -29.83 -13.38 -14.91
N VAL A 191 -30.21 -12.85 -13.75
CA VAL A 191 -31.52 -13.15 -13.14
C VAL A 191 -32.66 -12.48 -13.91
N LEU A 192 -32.44 -11.28 -14.44
CA LEU A 192 -33.45 -10.53 -15.19
C LEU A 192 -33.67 -11.07 -16.61
N ASN A 193 -32.68 -11.73 -17.20
CA ASN A 193 -32.78 -12.31 -18.54
C ASN A 193 -32.31 -13.79 -18.52
N PRO A 194 -33.10 -14.69 -17.92
CA PRO A 194 -32.80 -16.12 -17.96
C PRO A 194 -33.00 -16.60 -19.40
N ALA A 195 -31.96 -17.18 -19.98
CA ALA A 195 -31.96 -17.75 -21.32
C ALA A 195 -33.02 -18.84 -21.50
#